data_AF-A0A3T1AQ20-F1
#
_entry.id   AF-A0A3T1AQ20-F1
#
_cell.length_a   1.000
_cell.length_b   1.000
_cell.length_c   1.000
_cell.angle_alpha   90.00
_cell.angle_beta   90.00
_cell.angle_gamma   90.00
#
_symmetry.space_group_name_H-M   'P 1'
#
loop_
_entity.id
_entity.type
_entity.pdbx_description
1 polymer ?
#
loop_
_entity_poly.entity_id
_entity_poly.type
_entity_poly.pdbx_seq_one_letter_code
_entity_poly.pdbx_strand_id
1 'polypeptide(L)' 'MQTLINRKGFPDPYDELDMGKVWRTSDVERWIRENRPELAEEPEGA' A
#
# COMPACT_ATOMS: atom_id res chain seq x y z
N MET A 1 -3.91 16.20 3.58
CA MET A 1 -3.05 15.13 3.08
C MET A 1 -3.30 13.89 3.91
N GLN A 2 -3.73 12.78 3.33
CA GLN A 2 -4.02 11.54 4.05
C GLN A 2 -3.09 10.44 3.52
N THR A 3 -2.20 9.93 4.38
CA THR A 3 -1.21 8.92 4.03
C THR A 3 -1.75 7.51 4.30
N LEU A 4 -1.65 6.62 3.32
CA LEU A 4 -2.19 5.24 3.38
C LEU A 4 -1.63 4.42 4.57
N ILE A 5 -0.39 4.70 4.97
CA ILE A 5 0.33 3.97 6.04
C ILE A 5 -0.31 4.09 7.42
N ASN A 6 -1.16 5.09 7.65
CA ASN A 6 -1.84 5.28 8.94
C ASN A 6 -3.21 4.58 8.99
N ARG A 7 -3.60 3.87 7.92
CA ARG A 7 -4.89 3.21 7.84
C ARG A 7 -4.84 1.87 8.57
N LYS A 8 -5.89 1.56 9.32
CA LYS A 8 -6.01 0.29 10.04
C LYS A 8 -5.90 -0.88 9.04
N GLY A 9 -4.98 -1.81 9.33
CA GLY A 9 -4.76 -3.00 8.52
C GLY A 9 -3.82 -2.78 7.32
N PHE A 10 -3.24 -1.59 7.14
CA PHE A 10 -2.15 -1.41 6.17
C PHE A 10 -0.95 -2.26 6.58
N PRO A 11 -0.25 -2.91 5.62
CA PRO A 11 0.84 -3.82 5.94
C PRO A 11 1.99 -3.13 6.67
N ASP A 12 2.60 -3.87 7.59
CA ASP A 12 3.84 -3.47 8.24
C ASP A 12 4.96 -3.25 7.20
N PRO A 13 5.89 -2.31 7.46
CA PRO A 13 7.03 -2.10 6.59
C PRO A 13 7.88 -3.37 6.54
N TYR A 14 8.35 -3.71 5.35
CA TYR A 14 9.31 -4.78 5.14
C TYR A 14 10.69 -4.42 5.71
N ASP A 15 11.07 -3.14 5.58
CA ASP A 15 12.32 -2.63 6.11
C ASP A 15 12.16 -1.17 6.55
N GLU A 16 12.93 -0.76 7.54
CA GLU A 16 12.98 0.60 8.05
C GLU A 16 14.39 1.14 7.87
N LEU A 17 14.54 2.08 6.94
CA LEU A 17 15.77 2.80 6.65
C LEU A 17 15.80 4.10 7.44
N ASP A 18 17.00 4.67 7.64
CA ASP A 18 17.18 5.96 8.32
C ASP A 18 16.37 7.09 7.66
N MET A 19 16.14 6.98 6.35
CA MET A 19 15.37 7.92 5.52
C MET A 19 13.87 7.60 5.40
N GLY A 20 13.39 6.44 5.86
CA GLY A 20 11.98 6.08 5.69
C GLY A 20 11.69 4.59 5.73
N LYS A 21 10.49 4.21 5.30
CA LYS A 21 9.99 2.84 5.37
C LYS A 21 9.86 2.25 3.97
N VAL A 22 10.16 0.97 3.84
CA VAL A 22 10.06 0.19 2.60
C VAL A 22 8.97 -0.85 2.80
N TRP A 23 8.08 -0.99 1.82
CA TRP A 23 7.05 -2.04 1.80
C TRP A 23 7.28 -2.98 0.63
N ARG A 24 6.90 -4.25 0.82
CA ARG A 24 6.84 -5.20 -0.29
C ARG A 24 5.66 -4.87 -1.18
N THR A 25 5.91 -4.80 -2.48
CA THR A 25 4.86 -4.57 -3.49
C THR A 25 3.70 -5.56 -3.33
N SER A 26 3.99 -6.85 -3.15
CA SER A 26 2.95 -7.88 -3.00
C SER A 26 2.04 -7.67 -1.80
N ASP A 27 2.54 -7.13 -0.69
CA ASP A 27 1.74 -6.91 0.52
C ASP A 27 0.83 -5.69 0.34
N VAL A 28 1.34 -4.64 -0.30
CA VAL A 28 0.56 -3.46 -0.66
C VAL A 28 -0.52 -3.80 -1.69
N GLU A 29 -0.18 -4.54 -2.74
CA GLU A 29 -1.14 -4.97 -3.77
C GLU A 29 -2.26 -5.84 -3.19
N ARG A 30 -1.93 -6.78 -2.30
CA ARG A 30 -2.93 -7.59 -1.60
C ARG A 30 -3.84 -6.71 -0.76
N TRP A 31 -3.26 -5.80 0.03
CA TRP A 31 -4.04 -4.87 0.84
C TRP A 31 -4.99 -4.01 0.00
N ILE A 32 -4.53 -3.50 -1.15
CA ILE A 32 -5.38 -2.73 -2.09
C ILE A 32 -6.54 -3.58 -2.58
N ARG A 33 -6.30 -4.82 -3.04
CA ARG A 33 -7.37 -5.72 -3.51
C ARG A 33 -8.42 -6.00 -2.43
N GLU A 34 -7.99 -6.18 -1.18
CA GLU A 34 -8.89 -6.50 -0.07
C GLU A 34 -9.63 -5.26 0.49
N ASN A 35 -8.98 -4.09 0.52
CA ASN A 35 -9.51 -2.91 1.22
C ASN A 35 -10.03 -1.82 0.27
N ARG A 36 -9.61 -1.84 -1.00
CA ARG A 36 -9.95 -0.86 -2.04
C ARG A 36 -10.13 -1.58 -3.39
N PRO A 37 -11.14 -2.45 -3.51
CA PRO A 37 -11.39 -3.17 -4.77
C PRO A 37 -11.62 -2.22 -5.94
N GLU A 38 -12.20 -1.03 -5.70
CA GLU A 38 -12.40 0.03 -6.71
C GLU A 38 -11.09 0.49 -7.40
N LEU A 39 -9.94 0.42 -6.72
CA LEU A 39 -8.63 0.81 -7.26
C LEU A 39 -7.86 -0.37 -7.84
N ALA A 40 -8.32 -1.59 -7.63
CA ALA A 40 -7.69 -2.79 -8.19
C ALA A 40 -8.07 -3.01 -9.67
N GLU A 41 -9.08 -2.29 -10.17
CA GLU A 41 -9.67 -2.49 -11.50
C GLU A 41 -9.14 -1.49 -12.55
N GLU A 42 -8.29 -0.54 -12.15
CA GLU A 42 -7.87 0.57 -13.01
C GLU A 42 -6.34 0.58 -13.22
N PRO A 43 -5.81 -0.03 -14.29
CA PRO A 43 -4.57 0.46 -14.89
C PRO A 43 -4.90 1.73 -15.69
N GLU A 44 -5.36 2.80 -15.04
CA GLU A 44 -5.54 4.10 -15.71
C GLU A 44 -4.18 4.83 -15.76
N GLY A 45 -3.49 4.62 -16.89
CA GLY A 45 -2.23 5.27 -17.23
C GLY A 45 -1.59 4.67 -18.48
N ALA A 46 -2.28 4.79 -19.62
CA ALA A 46 -1.70 4.64 -20.95
C ALA A 46 -0.94 5.90 -21.39
#